data_AF-A0A352RDR6-F1
#
_entry.id   AF-A0A352RDR6-F1
#
_cell.length_a   1.000
_cell.length_b   1.000
_cell.length_c   1.000
_cell.angle_alpha   90.00
_cell.angle_beta   90.00
_cell.angle_gamma   90.00
#
_symmetry.space_group_name_H-M   'P 1'
#
loop_
_entity.id
_entity.type
_entity.pdbx_description
1 polymer ?
#
loop_
_entity_poly.entity_id
_entity_poly.type
_entity_poly.pdbx_seq_one_letter_code
_entity_poly.pdbx_strand_id
1 'polypeptide(L)' 'MNHTEPKVSATIDFLADGKHHGHLIIPHSRNESGWGAVHLPIVSIR' A
#
# COMPACT_ATOMS: atom_id res chain seq x y z
N MET A 1 8.24 7.79 -23.39
CA MET A 1 7.41 6.73 -22.78
C MET A 1 7.07 7.19 -21.39
N ASN A 2 5.81 7.51 -21.09
CA ASN A 2 5.44 8.01 -19.76
C ASN A 2 5.34 6.82 -18.81
N HIS A 3 6.32 6.68 -17.92
CA HIS A 3 6.25 5.72 -16.83
C HIS A 3 5.32 6.32 -15.75
N THR A 4 4.11 5.78 -15.64
CA THR A 4 3.19 6.19 -14.58
C THR A 4 3.62 5.50 -13.29
N GLU A 5 3.96 6.29 -12.27
CA GLU A 5 4.29 5.74 -10.95
C GLU A 5 3.08 4.99 -10.35
N PRO A 6 3.32 3.88 -9.65
CA PRO A 6 2.26 3.14 -8.98
C PRO A 6 1.64 3.99 -7.87
N LYS A 7 0.30 4.04 -7.82
CA LYS A 7 -0.45 4.75 -6.78
C LYS A 7 -0.60 3.96 -5.47
N VAL A 8 -0.03 2.76 -5.40
CA VAL A 8 -0.07 1.89 -4.22
C VAL A 8 1.14 2.20 -3.35
N SER A 9 0.91 2.49 -2.08
CA SER A 9 1.98 2.70 -1.09
C SER A 9 1.92 1.65 0.01
N ALA A 10 3.04 1.45 0.71
CA ALA A 10 3.12 0.55 1.85
C ALA A 10 3.26 1.35 3.15
N THR A 11 2.74 0.81 4.24
CA THR A 11 2.93 1.39 5.59
C THR A 11 4.20 0.90 6.29
N ILE A 12 4.99 0.05 5.64
CA ILE A 12 6.20 -0.56 6.21
C ILE A 12 7.40 -0.33 5.30
N ASP A 13 8.57 -0.25 5.91
CA ASP A 13 9.85 -0.24 5.20
C ASP A 13 10.26 -1.67 4.87
N PHE A 14 10.41 -1.97 3.57
CA PHE A 14 10.80 -3.31 3.10
C PHE A 14 12.31 -3.58 3.22
N LEU A 15 13.11 -2.55 3.50
CA LEU A 15 14.56 -2.69 3.65
C LEU A 15 14.99 -2.91 5.10
N ALA A 16 14.09 -2.69 6.05
CA ALA A 16 14.35 -2.94 7.47
C ALA A 16 14.36 -4.45 7.77
N ASP A 17 15.37 -4.90 8.51
CA ASP A 17 15.48 -6.29 8.96
C ASP A 17 14.39 -6.63 10.00
N GLY A 18 14.04 -7.91 10.09
CA GLY A 18 13.06 -8.42 11.05
C GLY A 18 11.66 -8.63 10.46
N LYS A 19 10.66 -8.76 11.34
CA LYS A 19 9.27 -9.05 10.98
C LYS A 19 8.39 -7.80 11.12
N HIS A 20 7.87 -7.31 10.01
CA HIS A 20 7.08 -6.09 9.93
C HIS A 20 5.66 -6.38 9.50
N HIS A 21 4.69 -5.95 10.30
CA HIS A 21 3.26 -6.09 10.02
C HIS A 21 2.69 -4.76 9.55
N GLY A 22 1.94 -4.75 8.44
CA GLY A 22 1.32 -3.53 7.93
C GLY A 22 0.30 -3.80 6.83
N HIS A 23 0.07 -2.82 5.98
CA HIS A 23 -0.81 -2.97 4.82
C HIS A 23 -0.34 -2.15 3.63
N LEU A 24 -0.75 -2.59 2.44
CA LEU A 24 -0.71 -1.75 1.25
C LEU A 24 -1.94 -0.84 1.23
N ILE A 25 -1.74 0.44 0.92
CA ILE A 25 -2.79 1.42 0.71
C ILE A 25 -3.06 1.47 -0.79
N ILE A 26 -4.24 1.00 -1.22
CA ILE A 26 -4.64 0.99 -2.62
C ILE A 26 -5.77 2.01 -2.79
N PRO A 27 -5.51 3.18 -3.40
CA PRO A 27 -6.54 4.19 -3.61
C PRO A 27 -7.71 3.61 -4.40
N HIS A 28 -8.91 3.74 -3.84
CA HIS A 28 -10.14 3.19 -4.40
C HIS A 28 -11.30 4.17 -4.19
N SER A 29 -11.56 4.96 -5.22
CA SER A 29 -12.70 5.88 -5.29
C SER A 29 -13.97 5.11 -5.64
N ARG A 30 -15.05 5.34 -4.89
CA ARG A 30 -16.38 4.75 -5.10
C ARG A 30 -17.47 5.71 -4.61
N ASN A 31 -18.72 5.46 -4.99
CA ASN A 31 -19.85 6.32 -4.65
C ASN A 31 -19.96 6.60 -3.14
N GLU A 32 -19.66 5.61 -2.32
CA GLU A 32 -19.72 5.74 -0.86
C GLU A 32 -18.45 6.37 -0.24
N SER A 33 -17.37 6.50 -1.02
CA SER A 33 -16.09 7.05 -0.55
C SER A 33 -15.23 7.55 -1.71
N GLY A 34 -15.34 8.85 -2.02
CA GLY A 34 -14.63 9.49 -3.15
C GLY A 34 -13.10 9.46 -3.03
N TRP A 35 -12.57 9.45 -1.81
CA TRP A 35 -11.14 9.33 -1.50
C TRP A 35 -10.84 8.09 -0.66
N GLY A 36 -11.56 6.99 -0.93
CA GLY A 36 -11.37 5.73 -0.23
C GLY A 36 -10.05 5.03 -0.58
N ALA A 37 -9.70 4.03 0.23
CA ALA A 37 -8.64 3.09 -0.06
C ALA A 37 -9.00 1.69 0.46
N VAL A 38 -8.50 0.67 -0.23
CA VAL A 38 -8.46 -0.70 0.28
C VAL A 38 -7.13 -0.89 1.00
N HIS A 39 -7.19 -1.37 2.24
CA HIS A 39 -6.00 -1.68 3.04
C HIS A 39 -5.74 -3.18 2.98
N LEU A 40 -4.82 -3.61 2.12
CA LEU A 40 -4.48 -5.02 1.94
C LEU A 40 -3.42 -5.43 2.98
N PRO A 41 -3.74 -6.31 3.95
CA PRO A 41 -2.78 -6.70 4.97
C PRO A 41 -1.58 -7.44 4.38
N ILE A 42 -0.38 -7.10 4.84
CA ILE A 42 0.87 -7.76 4.45
C ILE A 42 1.79 -7.95 5.66
N VAL A 43 2.71 -8.90 5.54
CA VAL A 43 3.83 -9.08 6.45
C VAL A 43 5.10 -9.15 5.63
N SER A 44 6.12 -8.36 5.99
CA SER A 44 7.47 -8.47 5.44
C SER A 44 8.38 -9.15 6.47
N ILE A 45 9.21 -10.09 5.99
CA ILE A 45 10.23 -10.76 6.77
C ILE A 45 11.52 -10.68 5.95
N ARG A 46 12.55 -10.07 6.52
CA ARG A 46 13.88 -9.91 5.92
C ARG A 46 14.94 -10.34 6.91
#